data_AF-A0A163YEC1-F1
#
_entry.id   AF-A0A163YEC1-F1
#
_cell.length_a   1.000
_cell.length_b   1.000
_cell.length_c   1.000
_cell.angle_alpha   90.00
_cell.angle_beta   90.00
_cell.angle_gamma   90.00
#
_symmetry.space_group_name_H-M   'P 1'
#
loop_
_entity.id
_entity.type
_entity.pdbx_description
1 polymer ?
#
loop_
_entity_poly.entity_id
_entity_poly.type
_entity_poly.pdbx_seq_one_letter_code
_entity_poly.pdbx_strand_id
1 'polypeptide(L)'
;MFIFFFENDPGSRLAALFYPSFLLGYCQNWTWSWGTVDYTVFVERPDGICLQTAELGEQDCITYIKRKDFEPASISQYEEKGRTWVWTDEAEREKVMNAAELNRERTREKLQYMAYVPHKKKR
;
A
#
# COMPACT_ATOMS: atom_id res chain seq x y z
N MET A 1 0.21 -19.09 -18.90
CA MET A 1 0.90 -17.99 -18.20
C MET A 1 2.03 -18.63 -17.41
N PHE A 2 3.27 -18.48 -17.88
CA PHE A 2 4.44 -19.06 -17.21
C PHE A 2 4.98 -18.01 -16.23
N ILE A 3 4.92 -18.29 -14.93
CA ILE A 3 5.51 -17.43 -13.90
C ILE A 3 6.92 -17.96 -13.65
N PHE A 4 7.93 -17.21 -14.08
CA PHE A 4 9.32 -17.47 -13.70
C PHE A 4 9.51 -17.00 -12.26
N PHE A 5 9.71 -17.92 -11.33
CA PHE A 5 10.16 -17.60 -9.98
C PHE A 5 11.68 -17.43 -10.01
N PHE A 6 12.17 -16.18 -9.99
CA PHE A 6 13.53 -15.94 -9.54
C PHE A 6 13.49 -15.95 -8.02
N GLU A 7 14.09 -16.96 -7.38
CA GLU A 7 14.04 -17.21 -5.92
C GLU A 7 14.46 -16.01 -5.04
N ASN A 8 15.05 -14.95 -5.60
CA ASN A 8 15.47 -13.75 -4.87
C ASN A 8 14.86 -12.44 -5.38
N ASP A 9 13.89 -12.47 -6.30
CA ASP A 9 13.20 -11.26 -6.73
C ASP A 9 12.08 -10.88 -5.73
N PRO A 10 12.13 -9.70 -5.09
CA PRO A 10 11.13 -9.30 -4.11
C PRO A 10 9.72 -9.18 -4.73
N GLY A 11 9.60 -8.76 -5.99
CA GLY A 11 8.31 -8.67 -6.67
C GLY A 11 7.61 -10.02 -6.76
N SER A 12 8.34 -11.06 -7.15
CA SER A 12 7.85 -12.43 -7.28
C SER A 12 7.44 -13.03 -5.92
N ARG A 13 8.24 -12.81 -4.87
CA ARG A 13 7.94 -13.27 -3.50
C ARG A 13 6.70 -12.57 -2.94
N LEU A 14 6.59 -11.25 -3.11
CA LEU A 14 5.42 -10.49 -2.69
C LEU A 14 4.17 -10.93 -3.47
N ALA A 15 4.27 -11.12 -4.79
CA ALA A 15 3.14 -11.59 -5.59
C ALA A 15 2.64 -12.96 -5.12
N ALA A 16 3.54 -13.88 -4.77
CA ALA A 16 3.19 -15.18 -4.20
C ALA A 16 2.55 -15.06 -2.81
N LEU A 17 3.12 -14.21 -1.95
CA LEU A 17 2.64 -13.98 -0.59
C LEU A 17 1.22 -13.41 -0.56
N PHE A 18 0.86 -12.55 -1.52
CA PHE A 18 -0.43 -11.89 -1.58
C PHE A 18 -1.49 -12.63 -2.40
N TYR A 19 -1.16 -13.75 -3.05
CA TYR A 19 -2.12 -14.56 -3.81
C TYR A 19 -3.32 -14.97 -2.93
N PRO A 20 -4.59 -14.85 -3.39
CA PRO A 20 -5.03 -14.55 -4.76
C PRO A 20 -5.21 -13.06 -5.11
N SER A 21 -4.69 -12.14 -4.29
CA SER A 21 -4.71 -10.70 -4.57
C SER A 21 -3.69 -10.34 -5.66
N PHE A 22 -3.86 -9.20 -6.33
CA PHE A 22 -2.90 -8.70 -7.32
C PHE A 22 -1.96 -7.69 -6.68
N LEU A 23 -0.64 -7.91 -6.81
CA LEU A 23 0.38 -6.94 -6.43
C LEU A 23 0.42 -5.83 -7.49
N LEU A 24 0.31 -4.57 -7.06
CA LEU A 24 0.32 -3.41 -7.95
C LEU A 24 1.67 -2.69 -7.94
N GLY A 25 2.28 -2.61 -6.76
CA GLY A 25 3.59 -2.03 -6.55
C GLY A 25 4.06 -2.20 -5.13
N TYR A 26 5.34 -1.97 -4.91
CA TYR A 26 5.98 -2.14 -3.60
C TYR A 26 7.10 -1.14 -3.41
N CYS A 27 7.43 -0.88 -2.15
CA CYS A 27 8.50 0.01 -1.73
C CYS A 27 9.23 -0.63 -0.56
N GLN A 28 10.55 -0.72 -0.65
CA GLN A 28 11.37 -1.16 0.48
C GLN A 28 11.35 -0.10 1.58
N ASN A 29 10.99 -0.53 2.79
CA ASN A 29 10.83 0.34 3.96
C ASN A 29 12.08 0.28 4.86
N TRP A 30 12.49 -0.93 5.23
CA TRP A 30 13.57 -1.15 6.19
C TRP A 30 14.25 -2.50 5.96
N THR A 31 15.54 -2.60 6.32
CA THR A 31 16.28 -3.85 6.31
C THR A 31 16.77 -4.13 7.72
N TRP A 32 16.39 -5.28 8.26
CA TRP A 32 16.80 -5.73 9.58
C TRP A 32 18.20 -6.35 9.54
N SER A 33 18.92 -6.27 10.67
CA SER A 33 20.28 -6.79 10.78
C SER A 33 20.38 -8.32 10.62
N TRP A 34 19.27 -9.03 10.79
CA TRP A 34 19.18 -10.48 10.60
C TRP A 34 18.71 -10.89 9.19
N GLY A 35 18.66 -9.96 8.23
CA GLY A 35 18.43 -10.26 6.81
C GLY A 35 16.98 -10.18 6.35
N THR A 36 16.01 -9.94 7.24
CA THR A 36 14.62 -9.64 6.87
C THR A 36 14.50 -8.23 6.28
N VAL A 37 13.64 -8.05 5.28
CA VAL A 37 13.37 -6.76 4.66
C VAL A 37 11.88 -6.46 4.71
N ASP A 38 11.53 -5.28 5.23
CA ASP A 38 10.18 -4.77 5.27
C ASP A 38 9.84 -4.09 3.95
N TYR A 39 8.68 -4.42 3.42
CA TYR A 39 8.10 -3.81 2.24
C TYR A 39 6.74 -3.21 2.59
N THR A 40 6.49 -2.03 2.04
CA THR A 40 5.15 -1.47 1.93
C THR A 40 4.64 -1.79 0.53
N VAL A 41 3.44 -2.36 0.42
CA VAL A 41 2.88 -2.86 -0.84
C VAL A 41 1.50 -2.30 -1.11
N PHE A 42 1.19 -2.10 -2.38
CA PHE A 42 -0.16 -1.90 -2.88
C PHE A 42 -0.67 -3.21 -3.45
N VAL A 43 -1.83 -3.64 -2.95
CA VAL A 43 -2.48 -4.85 -3.44
C VAL A 43 -3.94 -4.57 -3.78
N GLU A 44 -4.39 -5.06 -4.93
CA GLU A 44 -5.78 -5.06 -5.33
C GLU A 44 -6.47 -6.33 -4.83
N ARG A 45 -7.63 -6.12 -4.21
CA ARG A 45 -8.53 -7.15 -3.73
C ARG A 45 -9.94 -6.88 -4.26
N PRO A 46 -10.87 -7.85 -4.16
CA PRO A 46 -12.26 -7.65 -4.57
C PRO A 46 -12.94 -6.45 -3.90
N ASP A 47 -12.47 -6.04 -2.72
CA ASP A 47 -12.98 -4.93 -1.93
C ASP A 47 -12.20 -3.60 -2.14
N GLY A 48 -11.35 -3.54 -3.18
CA GLY A 48 -10.58 -2.38 -3.59
C GLY A 48 -9.07 -2.49 -3.32
N ILE A 49 -8.37 -1.39 -3.57
CA ILE A 49 -6.92 -1.28 -3.36
C ILE A 49 -6.64 -1.04 -1.88
N CYS A 50 -5.60 -1.68 -1.36
CA CYS A 50 -5.12 -1.40 -0.02
C CYS A 50 -3.59 -1.36 0.04
N LEU A 51 -3.11 -0.51 0.95
CA LEU A 51 -1.72 -0.43 1.37
C LEU A 51 -1.52 -1.44 2.52
N GLN A 52 -0.53 -2.31 2.39
CA GLN A 52 -0.17 -3.28 3.42
C GLN A 52 1.35 -3.32 3.63
N THR A 53 1.79 -3.91 4.73
CA THR A 53 3.21 -4.18 4.96
C THR A 53 3.48 -5.68 4.98
N ALA A 54 4.62 -6.08 4.43
CA ALA A 54 5.08 -7.46 4.35
C ALA A 54 6.56 -7.54 4.71
N GLU A 55 6.97 -8.67 5.25
CA GLU A 55 8.36 -8.98 5.56
C GLU A 55 8.82 -10.10 4.64
N LEU A 56 9.94 -9.90 3.95
CA LEU A 56 10.62 -10.95 3.20
C LEU A 56 11.88 -11.37 3.95
N GLY A 57 12.00 -12.64 4.30
CA GLY A 57 13.09 -13.17 5.14
C GLY A 57 13.27 -14.67 5.00
N GLU A 58 13.60 -15.35 6.11
CA GLU A 58 13.57 -16.82 6.16
C GLU A 58 12.14 -17.35 5.98
N GLN A 59 11.16 -16.62 6.52
CA GLN A 59 9.74 -16.85 6.30
C GLN A 59 9.08 -15.55 5.86
N ASP A 60 8.43 -15.60 4.70
CA ASP A 60 7.67 -14.46 4.18
C ASP A 60 6.35 -14.33 4.93
N CYS A 61 6.04 -13.13 5.41
CA CYS A 61 4.79 -12.91 6.12
C CYS A 61 4.14 -11.57 5.81
N ILE A 62 2.81 -11.58 5.79
CA ILE A 62 2.00 -10.36 5.74
C ILE A 62 1.84 -9.88 7.17
N THR A 63 2.18 -8.62 7.41
CA THR A 63 2.03 -8.00 8.73
C THR A 63 0.60 -7.45 8.93
N TYR A 64 0.29 -7.03 10.15
CA TYR A 64 -1.08 -6.64 10.53
C TYR A 64 -1.55 -5.28 9.98
N ILE A 65 -0.67 -4.46 9.39
CA ILE A 65 -1.06 -3.14 8.90
C ILE A 65 -1.75 -3.29 7.55
N LYS A 66 -3.04 -2.96 7.51
CA LYS A 66 -3.84 -2.84 6.29
C LYS A 66 -4.62 -1.54 6.29
N ARG A 67 -4.46 -0.74 5.25
CA ARG A 67 -5.14 0.55 5.11
C ARG A 67 -5.76 0.72 3.73
N LYS A 68 -6.97 1.26 3.70
CA LYS A 68 -7.68 1.65 2.46
C LYS A 68 -7.81 3.16 2.30
N ASP A 69 -7.42 3.92 3.31
CA ASP A 69 -7.50 5.36 3.44
C ASP A 69 -6.18 6.05 3.09
N PHE A 70 -5.33 5.40 2.28
CA PHE A 70 -4.11 6.02 1.80
C PHE A 70 -4.43 7.17 0.84
N GLU A 71 -3.65 8.24 0.94
CA GLU A 71 -3.77 9.45 0.12
C GLU A 71 -2.44 9.70 -0.63
N PRO A 72 -2.38 10.61 -1.62
CA PRO A 72 -1.14 10.86 -2.37
C PRO A 72 0.04 11.18 -1.46
N ALA A 73 -0.19 11.92 -0.37
CA ALA A 73 0.83 12.22 0.64
C ALA A 73 1.40 10.95 1.31
N SER A 74 0.62 9.88 1.44
CA SER A 74 1.11 8.59 1.96
C SER A 74 2.13 7.94 1.02
N ILE A 75 2.06 8.22 -0.29
CA ILE A 75 2.97 7.69 -1.31
C ILE A 75 4.23 8.56 -1.35
N SER A 76 4.06 9.88 -1.48
CA SER A 76 5.15 10.85 -1.55
C SER A 76 6.03 10.85 -0.31
N GLN A 77 5.49 10.56 0.88
CA GLN A 77 6.28 10.47 2.11
C GLN A 77 7.39 9.40 2.02
N TYR A 78 7.21 8.33 1.24
CA TYR A 78 8.25 7.33 1.04
C TYR A 78 9.37 7.88 0.13
N GLU A 79 9.00 8.60 -0.93
CA GLU A 79 9.94 9.24 -1.85
C GLU A 79 10.75 10.34 -1.17
N GLU A 80 10.11 11.15 -0.33
CA GLU A 80 10.76 12.16 0.52
C GLU A 80 11.80 11.55 1.49
N LYS A 81 11.57 10.30 1.91
CA LYS A 81 12.52 9.53 2.73
C LYS A 81 13.59 8.81 1.89
N GLY A 82 13.69 9.13 0.60
CA GLY A 82 14.66 8.55 -0.33
C GLY A 82 14.34 7.12 -0.76
N ARG A 83 13.09 6.68 -0.60
CA ARG A 83 12.65 5.33 -0.99
C ARG A 83 11.99 5.37 -2.35
N THR A 84 12.16 4.31 -3.12
CA THR A 84 11.62 4.24 -4.48
C THR A 84 10.50 3.22 -4.55
N TRP A 85 9.39 3.62 -5.17
CA TRP A 85 8.32 2.69 -5.53
C TRP A 85 8.70 1.92 -6.79
N VAL A 86 8.56 0.60 -6.71
CA VAL A 86 8.62 -0.30 -7.86
C VAL A 86 7.18 -0.67 -8.21
N TRP A 87 6.76 -0.28 -9.39
CA TRP A 87 5.42 -0.58 -9.92
C TRP A 87 5.50 -1.80 -10.82
N THR A 88 4.45 -2.61 -10.82
CA THR A 88 4.36 -3.77 -11.74
C THR A 88 4.23 -3.32 -13.19
N ASP A 89 3.42 -2.29 -13.43
CA ASP A 89 3.41 -1.50 -14.66
C ASP A 89 2.91 -0.05 -14.38
N GLU A 90 2.92 0.79 -15.41
CA GLU A 90 2.48 2.19 -15.30
C GLU A 90 0.96 2.32 -15.10
N ALA A 91 0.15 1.39 -15.63
CA ALA A 91 -1.30 1.43 -15.49
C ALA A 91 -1.73 1.15 -14.05
N GLU A 92 -1.06 0.22 -13.37
CA GLU A 92 -1.30 -0.09 -11.96
C GLU A 92 -0.82 1.04 -11.05
N ARG A 93 0.26 1.74 -11.41
CA ARG A 93 0.64 3.01 -10.76
C ARG A 93 -0.48 4.04 -10.86
N GLU A 94 -0.98 4.32 -12.06
CA GLU A 94 -2.08 5.27 -12.27
C GLU A 94 -3.33 4.89 -11.47
N LYS A 95 -3.67 3.59 -11.44
CA LYS A 95 -4.80 3.06 -10.67
C LYS A 95 -4.67 3.32 -9.17
N VAL A 96 -3.48 3.10 -8.61
CA VAL A 96 -3.18 3.42 -7.20
C VAL A 96 -3.30 4.92 -6.94
N MET A 97 -2.75 5.76 -7.83
CA MET A 97 -2.82 7.22 -7.69
C MET A 97 -4.26 7.72 -7.74
N ASN A 98 -5.08 7.20 -8.66
CA ASN A 98 -6.51 7.53 -8.75
C ASN A 98 -7.28 7.11 -7.48
N ALA A 99 -6.99 5.93 -6.92
CA ALA A 99 -7.60 5.50 -5.67
C ALA A 99 -7.19 6.41 -4.49
N ALA A 100 -5.92 6.82 -4.44
CA ALA A 100 -5.41 7.75 -3.43
C ALA A 100 -6.11 9.11 -3.50
N GLU A 101 -6.32 9.62 -4.72
CA GLU A 101 -7.03 10.89 -4.95
C GLU A 101 -8.49 10.85 -4.49
N LEU A 102 -9.21 9.78 -4.82
CA LEU A 102 -10.58 9.57 -4.36
C LEU A 102 -10.67 9.50 -2.82
N ASN A 103 -9.68 8.90 -2.17
CA ASN A 103 -9.63 8.88 -0.70
C ASN A 103 -9.44 10.28 -0.13
N ARG A 104 -8.56 11.09 -0.71
CA ARG A 104 -8.34 12.49 -0.30
C ARG A 104 -9.63 13.32 -0.42
N GLU A 105 -10.37 13.16 -1.50
CA GLU A 105 -11.66 13.82 -1.69
C GLU A 105 -12.69 13.41 -0.63
N ARG A 106 -12.83 12.10 -0.37
CA ARG A 106 -13.70 11.58 0.69
C ARG A 106 -13.33 12.10 2.07
N THR A 107 -12.02 12.16 2.38
CA THR A 107 -11.52 12.75 3.63
C THR A 107 -11.93 14.22 3.73
N ARG A 108 -11.75 15.00 2.65
CA ARG A 108 -12.12 16.42 2.58
C ARG A 108 -13.62 16.63 2.80
N GLU A 109 -14.47 15.86 2.14
CA GLU A 109 -15.94 15.92 2.30
C GLU A 109 -16.35 15.60 3.73
N LYS A 110 -15.78 14.55 4.32
CA LYS A 110 -16.03 14.16 5.71
C LYS A 110 -15.66 15.28 6.68
N LEU A 111 -14.52 15.94 6.48
CA LEU A 111 -14.08 17.07 7.30
C LEU A 111 -15.01 18.29 7.15
N GLN A 112 -15.45 18.60 5.93
CA GLN A 112 -16.43 19.67 5.69
C GLN A 112 -17.76 19.39 6.37
N TYR A 113 -18.26 18.16 6.28
CA TYR A 113 -19.49 17.74 6.97
C TYR A 113 -19.34 17.86 8.49
N MET A 114 -18.23 17.39 9.06
CA MET A 114 -17.97 17.49 10.51
C MET A 114 -17.87 18.95 10.98
N ALA A 115 -17.33 19.85 10.16
CA ALA A 115 -17.30 21.28 10.47
C ALA A 115 -18.69 21.94 10.41
N TYR A 116 -19.58 21.43 9.56
CA TYR A 116 -20.93 21.98 9.37
C TYR A 116 -21.94 21.49 10.43
N VAL A 117 -21.79 20.26 10.96
CA VAL A 117 -22.70 19.72 11.97
C VAL A 117 -22.47 20.45 13.30
N PRO A 118 -23.42 21.28 13.78
CA PRO A 118 -23.26 21.91 15.08
C PRO A 118 -23.27 20.83 16.16
N HIS A 119 -22.21 20.75 16.95
CA HIS A 119 -22.18 19.90 18.14
C HIS A 119 -23.37 20.30 19.03
N LYS A 120 -24.45 19.51 19.02
CA LYS A 120 -25.49 19.61 20.05
C LYS A 120 -24.80 19.36 21.38
N LYS A 121 -24.53 20.42 22.15
CA LYS A 121 -24.16 20.31 23.55
C LYS A 121 -25.25 19.46 24.22
N LYS A 122 -24.89 18.26 24.66
CA LYS A 122 -25.75 17.48 25.56
C LYS A 122 -25.93 18.36 26.80
N ARG A 123 -27.16 18.83 27.03
CA ARG A 123 -27.59 19.41 28.30
C ARG A 123 -27.75 18.29 29.31
#